data_AF-A0A429PMA8-F1
#
_entry.id   AF-A0A429PMA8-F1
#
_cell.length_a   1.000
_cell.length_b   1.000
_cell.length_c   1.000
_cell.angle_alpha   90.00
_cell.angle_beta   90.00
_cell.angle_gamma   90.00
#
_symmetry.space_group_name_H-M   'P 1'
#
loop_
_entity.id
_entity.type
_entity.pdbx_description
1 polymer ?
#
loop_
_entity_poly.entity_id
_entity_poly.type
_entity_poly.pdbx_seq_one_letter_code
_entity_poly.pdbx_strand_id
1 'polypeptide(L)'
;MCAELSRRLVPDTLWELTAPLLPRFPARPQGGGTAPLAERAVFTAVVYVLASGCSWRLLPDAFAVSPATAHRRFTAWSSAGLWAALDRAAAAGTVPGSEADWVAAIVGAARLRCRAAE
;
A
#
# COMPACT_ATOMS: atom_id res chain seq x y z
N MET A 1 -5.99 16.25 7.61
CA MET A 1 -5.34 15.21 8.43
C MET A 1 -4.81 14.04 7.59
N CYS A 2 -5.62 13.45 6.71
CA CYS A 2 -5.22 12.25 5.94
C CYS A 2 -4.18 12.50 4.86
N ALA A 3 -4.17 13.68 4.24
CA ALA A 3 -3.14 14.04 3.26
C ALA A 3 -1.74 14.11 3.90
N GLU A 4 -1.65 14.56 5.16
CA GLU A 4 -0.37 14.67 5.87
C GLU A 4 0.12 13.31 6.38
N LEU A 5 -0.78 12.50 6.96
CA LEU A 5 -0.46 11.11 7.29
C LEU A 5 -0.13 10.28 6.05
N SER A 6 -0.82 10.52 4.93
CA SER A 6 -0.52 9.88 3.65
C SER A 6 0.85 10.28 3.14
N ARG A 7 1.24 11.55 3.18
CA ARG A 7 2.61 11.98 2.80
C ARG A 7 3.70 11.45 3.74
N ARG A 8 3.39 11.26 5.03
CA ARG A 8 4.34 10.69 6.01
C ARG A 8 4.50 9.18 5.86
N LEU A 9 3.43 8.45 5.61
CA LEU A 9 3.46 6.98 5.46
C LEU A 9 3.84 6.56 4.04
N VAL A 10 3.41 7.33 3.04
CA VAL A 10 3.63 7.12 1.62
C VAL A 10 4.04 8.45 0.98
N PRO A 11 5.33 8.80 1.02
CA PRO A 11 5.88 9.95 0.30
C PRO A 11 5.52 9.91 -1.19
N ASP A 12 5.52 11.07 -1.85
CA ASP A 12 5.16 11.18 -3.27
C ASP A 12 6.09 10.31 -4.15
N THR A 13 7.38 10.32 -3.87
CA THR A 13 8.44 9.48 -4.46
C THR A 13 8.15 7.98 -4.32
N LEU A 14 7.80 7.52 -3.11
CA LEU A 14 7.39 6.13 -2.90
C LEU A 14 6.12 5.79 -3.69
N TRP A 15 5.17 6.71 -3.74
CA TRP A 15 3.93 6.54 -4.49
C TRP A 15 4.20 6.43 -6.00
N GLU A 16 5.08 7.27 -6.55
CA GLU A 16 5.48 7.25 -7.95
C GLU A 16 6.11 5.92 -8.38
N LEU A 17 6.80 5.25 -7.46
CA LEU A 17 7.35 3.92 -7.70
C LEU A 17 6.33 2.81 -7.54
N THR A 18 5.41 2.96 -6.59
CA THR A 18 4.40 1.94 -6.31
C THR A 18 3.29 1.94 -7.36
N ALA A 19 2.79 3.11 -7.74
CA ALA A 19 1.69 3.30 -8.66
C ALA A 19 1.79 2.48 -9.97
N PRO A 20 2.95 2.45 -10.69
CA PRO A 20 3.07 1.66 -11.91
C PRO A 20 3.14 0.14 -11.66
N LEU A 21 3.48 -0.29 -10.44
CA LEU A 21 3.56 -1.70 -10.05
C LEU A 21 2.21 -2.24 -9.57
N LEU A 22 1.26 -1.36 -9.23
CA LEU A 22 -0.06 -1.78 -8.81
C LEU A 22 -0.78 -2.47 -9.97
N PRO A 23 -1.31 -3.69 -9.77
CA PRO A 23 -2.14 -4.31 -10.79
C PRO A 23 -3.34 -3.41 -11.07
N ARG A 24 -3.63 -3.18 -12.34
CA ARG A 24 -4.78 -2.35 -12.74
C ARG A 24 -6.07 -3.05 -12.32
N PHE A 25 -6.77 -2.48 -11.35
CA PHE A 25 -8.13 -2.94 -11.03
C PHE A 25 -9.09 -2.19 -11.94
N PRO A 26 -9.91 -2.89 -12.74
CA PRO A 26 -10.87 -2.22 -13.62
C PRO A 26 -11.78 -1.33 -12.78
N ALA A 27 -11.93 -0.06 -13.17
CA ALA A 27 -12.93 0.82 -12.61
C ALA A 27 -14.30 0.15 -12.80
N ARG A 28 -15.08 0.03 -11.73
CA ARG A 28 -16.42 -0.56 -11.81
C ARG A 28 -17.25 0.27 -12.80
N PRO A 29 -18.01 -0.34 -13.72
CA PRO A 29 -18.77 0.37 -14.77
C PRO A 29 -19.85 1.34 -14.25
N GLN A 30 -20.09 1.40 -12.95
CA GLN A 30 -21.09 2.24 -12.31
C GLN A 30 -20.55 3.66 -12.03
N GLY A 31 -20.08 4.35 -13.09
CA GLY A 31 -20.07 5.80 -13.21
C GLY A 31 -19.39 6.66 -12.14
N GLY A 32 -18.45 6.11 -11.37
CA GLY A 32 -17.68 6.87 -10.37
C GLY A 32 -16.19 6.66 -10.60
N GLY A 33 -15.58 7.54 -11.39
CA GLY A 33 -14.16 7.44 -11.75
C GLY A 33 -13.27 7.25 -10.53
N THR A 34 -12.42 6.22 -10.57
CA THR A 34 -11.36 5.99 -9.59
C THR A 34 -10.41 7.19 -9.64
N ALA A 35 -10.61 8.16 -8.76
CA ALA A 35 -9.66 9.26 -8.61
C ALA A 35 -8.28 8.65 -8.24
N PRO A 36 -7.17 9.17 -8.77
CA PRO A 36 -5.81 8.76 -8.38
C PRO A 36 -5.59 8.79 -6.86
N LEU A 37 -6.34 9.65 -6.15
CA LEU A 37 -6.35 9.74 -4.69
C LEU A 37 -6.86 8.47 -4.00
N ALA A 38 -7.79 7.72 -4.62
CA ALA A 38 -8.38 6.52 -4.02
C ALA A 38 -7.39 5.37 -3.96
N GLU A 39 -6.59 5.12 -5.01
CA GLU A 39 -5.61 4.04 -4.98
C GLU A 39 -4.46 4.34 -4.00
N ARG A 40 -4.01 5.60 -3.95
CA ARG A 40 -3.04 6.03 -2.94
C ARG A 40 -3.61 5.94 -1.52
N ALA A 41 -4.87 6.30 -1.31
CA ALA A 41 -5.52 6.17 0.00
C ALA A 41 -5.62 4.71 0.43
N VAL A 42 -5.99 3.80 -0.49
CA VAL A 42 -6.02 2.36 -0.22
C VAL A 42 -4.62 1.84 0.10
N PHE A 43 -3.61 2.24 -0.67
CA PHE A 43 -2.23 1.84 -0.40
C PHE A 43 -1.74 2.36 0.95
N THR A 44 -2.01 3.62 1.25
CA THR A 44 -1.69 4.25 2.55
C THR A 44 -2.36 3.50 3.70
N ALA A 45 -3.64 3.13 3.56
CA ALA A 45 -4.38 2.37 4.56
C ALA A 45 -3.76 0.98 4.80
N VAL A 46 -3.36 0.29 3.73
CA VAL A 46 -2.66 -1.00 3.82
C VAL A 46 -1.31 -0.82 4.52
N VAL A 47 -0.50 0.15 4.10
CA VAL A 47 0.80 0.47 4.71
C VAL A 47 0.65 0.79 6.20
N TYR A 48 -0.38 1.55 6.59
CA TYR A 48 -0.67 1.84 7.99
C TYR A 48 -0.89 0.56 8.81
N VAL A 49 -1.72 -0.37 8.31
CA VAL A 49 -1.99 -1.65 8.99
C VAL A 49 -0.74 -2.51 9.07
N LEU A 50 0.10 -2.51 8.02
CA LEU A 50 1.37 -3.24 8.00
C LEU A 50 2.37 -2.65 9.00
N ALA A 51 2.54 -1.33 9.02
CA ALA A 51 3.50 -0.64 9.88
C ALA A 51 3.07 -0.68 11.37
N SER A 52 1.77 -0.55 11.65
CA SER A 52 1.25 -0.61 13.03
C SER A 52 1.04 -2.03 13.55
N GLY A 53 0.99 -3.03 12.66
CA GLY A 53 0.65 -4.41 13.01
C GLY A 53 -0.79 -4.62 13.46
N CYS A 54 -1.64 -3.59 13.44
CA CYS A 54 -2.99 -3.66 14.00
C CYS A 54 -3.90 -4.62 13.21
N SER A 55 -5.04 -4.98 13.78
CA SER A 55 -6.07 -5.70 13.02
C SER A 55 -6.64 -4.80 11.92
N TRP A 56 -7.06 -5.40 10.80
CA TRP A 56 -7.74 -4.67 9.72
C TRP A 56 -8.98 -3.93 10.21
N ARG A 57 -9.67 -4.47 11.23
CA ARG A 57 -10.85 -3.84 11.85
C ARG A 57 -10.54 -2.55 12.62
N LEU A 58 -9.27 -2.33 12.97
CA LEU A 58 -8.79 -1.13 13.65
C LEU A 58 -8.26 -0.08 12.67
N LEU A 59 -8.48 -0.27 11.37
CA LEU A 59 -8.15 0.73 10.37
C LEU A 59 -8.98 2.00 10.63
N PRO A 60 -8.34 3.17 10.83
CA PRO A 60 -9.06 4.41 11.06
C PRO A 60 -9.93 4.81 9.87
N ASP A 61 -11.17 5.24 10.13
CA ASP A 61 -12.10 5.75 9.11
C ASP A 61 -11.55 6.99 8.38
N ALA A 62 -10.57 7.67 8.98
CA ALA A 62 -9.85 8.78 8.38
C ALA A 62 -9.34 8.44 6.97
N PHE A 63 -8.90 7.21 6.71
CA PHE A 63 -8.41 6.84 5.39
C PHE A 63 -9.50 6.77 4.30
N ALA A 64 -10.78 6.92 4.65
CA ALA A 64 -11.93 6.78 3.75
C ALA A 64 -11.93 5.45 2.96
N VAL A 65 -11.32 4.41 3.54
CA VAL A 65 -11.16 3.07 2.97
C VAL A 65 -11.70 2.07 3.97
N SER A 66 -12.65 1.25 3.53
CA SER A 66 -13.18 0.20 4.42
C SER A 66 -12.10 -0.86 4.73
N PRO A 67 -12.10 -1.46 5.94
CA PRO A 67 -11.24 -2.59 6.28
C PRO A 67 -11.29 -3.73 5.25
N ALA A 68 -12.49 -4.04 4.74
CA ALA A 68 -12.68 -5.08 3.73
C ALA A 68 -12.01 -4.73 2.40
N THR A 69 -12.10 -3.46 1.97
CA THR A 69 -11.42 -2.97 0.76
C THR A 69 -9.91 -3.06 0.91
N ALA A 70 -9.36 -2.60 2.04
CA ALA A 70 -7.92 -2.66 2.31
C ALA A 70 -7.41 -4.10 2.31
N HIS A 71 -8.10 -5.01 3.00
CA HIS A 71 -7.72 -6.42 3.05
C HIS A 71 -7.76 -7.08 1.66
N ARG A 72 -8.84 -6.90 0.88
CA ARG A 72 -8.95 -7.46 -0.48
C ARG A 72 -7.82 -6.97 -1.38
N ARG A 73 -7.45 -5.69 -1.26
CA ARG A 73 -6.37 -5.09 -2.06
C ARG A 73 -5.01 -5.62 -1.63
N PHE A 74 -4.76 -5.73 -0.31
CA PHE A 74 -3.58 -6.41 0.22
C PHE A 74 -3.43 -7.83 -0.35
N THR A 75 -4.47 -8.66 -0.28
CA THR A 75 -4.42 -10.03 -0.81
C THR A 75 -4.14 -10.04 -2.31
N ALA A 76 -4.85 -9.23 -3.09
CA ALA A 76 -4.64 -9.16 -4.54
C ALA A 76 -3.22 -8.69 -4.91
N TRP A 77 -2.67 -7.72 -4.19
CA TRP A 77 -1.30 -7.24 -4.38
C TRP A 77 -0.24 -8.24 -3.98
N SER A 78 -0.46 -8.95 -2.88
CA SER A 78 0.39 -10.07 -2.44
C SER A 78 0.44 -11.16 -3.52
N SER A 79 -0.73 -11.57 -4.03
CA SER A 79 -0.80 -12.58 -5.11
C SER A 79 -0.20 -12.10 -6.43
N ALA A 80 -0.28 -10.80 -6.73
CA ALA A 80 0.33 -10.20 -7.91
C ALA A 80 1.85 -9.95 -7.78
N GLY A 81 2.46 -10.26 -6.61
CA GLY A 81 3.88 -10.09 -6.39
C GLY A 81 4.34 -8.64 -6.19
N LEU A 82 3.43 -7.72 -5.81
CA LEU A 82 3.74 -6.31 -5.59
C LEU A 82 4.94 -6.12 -4.64
N TRP A 83 4.95 -6.86 -3.53
CA TRP A 83 6.00 -6.72 -2.51
C TRP A 83 7.38 -7.11 -3.06
N ALA A 84 7.46 -8.13 -3.91
CA ALA A 84 8.71 -8.54 -4.56
C ALA A 84 9.15 -7.54 -5.64
N ALA A 85 8.20 -6.89 -6.32
CA ALA A 85 8.50 -5.82 -7.27
C ALA A 85 9.05 -4.58 -6.57
N LEU A 86 8.46 -4.18 -5.43
CA LEU A 86 8.94 -3.07 -4.60
C LEU A 86 10.34 -3.34 -4.03
N ASP A 87 10.59 -4.55 -3.54
CA ASP A 87 11.91 -4.97 -3.02
C ASP A 87 13.01 -4.81 -4.09
N ARG A 88 12.72 -5.24 -5.34
CA ARG A 88 13.63 -5.08 -6.47
C ARG A 88 13.83 -3.62 -6.87
N ALA A 89 12.76 -2.81 -6.85
CA ALA A 89 12.84 -1.39 -7.16
C ALA A 89 13.67 -0.61 -6.13
N ALA A 90 13.56 -0.96 -4.84
CA ALA A 90 14.39 -0.40 -3.78
C ALA A 90 15.87 -0.79 -3.94
N ALA A 91 16.15 -2.08 -4.21
CA ALA A 91 17.50 -2.57 -4.43
C ALA A 91 18.18 -1.96 -5.69
N ALA A 92 17.40 -1.54 -6.68
CA ALA A 92 17.90 -0.88 -7.88
C ALA A 92 18.33 0.59 -7.66
N GLY A 93 18.13 1.14 -6.44
CA GLY A 93 18.50 2.52 -6.12
C GLY A 93 17.57 3.58 -6.74
N THR A 94 16.36 3.20 -7.15
CA THR A 94 15.37 4.11 -7.74
C THR A 94 14.75 5.06 -6.71
N VAL A 95 15.01 4.82 -5.42
CA VAL A 95 14.61 5.64 -4.27
C VAL A 95 15.84 6.24 -3.56
N PRO A 96 15.70 7.41 -2.92
CA PRO A 96 16.62 7.85 -1.88
C PRO A 96 16.79 6.80 -0.76
N GLY A 97 17.98 6.68 -0.16
CA GLY A 97 18.28 5.63 0.82
C GLY A 97 17.31 5.53 2.00
N SER A 98 16.82 6.67 2.52
CA SER A 98 15.82 6.69 3.60
C SER A 98 14.46 6.12 3.20
N GLU A 99 14.11 6.17 1.91
CA GLU A 99 12.89 5.58 1.39
C GLU A 99 13.10 4.09 1.07
N ALA A 100 14.32 3.67 0.70
CA ALA A 100 14.67 2.26 0.53
C ALA A 100 14.50 1.46 1.83
N ASP A 101 14.99 1.99 2.95
CA ASP A 101 14.83 1.38 4.27
C ASP A 101 13.34 1.26 4.67
N TRP A 102 12.56 2.28 4.32
CA TRP A 102 11.11 2.28 4.55
C TRP A 102 10.38 1.23 3.68
N VAL A 103 10.75 1.09 2.41
CA VAL A 103 10.24 0.04 1.52
C VAL A 103 10.57 -1.34 2.08
N ALA A 104 11.82 -1.56 2.51
CA ALA A 104 12.25 -2.82 3.09
C ALA A 104 11.46 -3.17 4.36
N ALA A 105 11.19 -2.19 5.22
CA ALA A 105 10.35 -2.37 6.41
C ALA A 105 8.91 -2.77 6.07
N ILE A 106 8.27 -2.08 5.10
CA ILE A 106 6.91 -2.41 4.64
C ILE A 106 6.86 -3.81 4.01
N VAL A 107 7.81 -4.13 3.14
CA VAL A 107 7.90 -5.45 2.47
C VAL A 107 8.11 -6.55 3.51
N GLY A 108 8.96 -6.32 4.52
CA GLY A 108 9.14 -7.23 5.66
C GLY A 108 7.84 -7.48 6.42
N ALA A 109 7.13 -6.41 6.80
CA ALA A 109 5.85 -6.50 7.50
C ALA A 109 4.77 -7.22 6.67
N ALA A 110 4.69 -6.94 5.36
CA ALA A 110 3.79 -7.64 4.44
C ALA A 110 4.08 -9.14 4.41
N ARG A 111 5.35 -9.53 4.28
CA ARG A 111 5.79 -10.93 4.26
C ARG A 111 5.46 -11.65 5.57
N LEU A 112 5.66 -11.02 6.72
CA LEU A 112 5.31 -11.58 8.03
C LEU A 112 3.80 -11.85 8.13
N ARG A 113 2.97 -10.93 7.64
CA ARG A 113 1.52 -11.06 7.70
C ARG A 113 0.96 -12.07 6.70
N CYS A 114 1.60 -12.27 5.54
CA CYS A 114 1.27 -13.37 4.63
C CYS A 114 1.50 -14.73 5.28
N ARG A 115 2.61 -14.90 6.03
CA ARG A 115 2.91 -16.15 6.75
C ARG A 115 1.95 -16.43 7.90
N ALA A 116 1.39 -15.39 8.51
CA ALA A 116 0.42 -15.52 9.60
C ALA A 116 -1.02 -15.78 9.11
N ALA A 117 -1.25 -15.78 7.79
CA ALA A 117 -2.55 -16.04 7.17
C ALA A 117 -2.67 -17.47 6.61
N GLU A 118 -1.62 -18.29 6.78
CA GLU A 118 -1.59 -19.75 6.53
C GLU A 118 -2.02 -20.51 7.79
#